data_AF-A0A7Y7D6F1-F1
#
_entry.id   AF-A0A7Y7D6F1-F1
#
_cell.length_a   1.000
_cell.length_b   1.000
_cell.length_c   1.000
_cell.angle_alpha   90.00
_cell.angle_beta   90.00
_cell.angle_gamma   90.00
#
_symmetry.space_group_name_H-M   'P 1'
#
loop_
_entity.id
_entity.type
_entity.pdbx_description
1 polymer ?
#
loop_
_entity_poly.entity_id
_entity_poly.type
_entity_poly.pdbx_seq_one_letter_code
_entity_poly.pdbx_strand_id
1 'polypeptide(L)'
;MKGMDDQVERLLEAGRLTLDEARRLRGAENAGAGFDRLEKRIALHRVRYQPLLASVLLLLLVEAILGWLGTPLAVLIYTTAIVLPLVLLAGLAARFYNGLVVARERADADWLELEQLYQRRLDLIPLLIDSVTVLRIPESAGPNNDLSEARARALSAMGFGSEASGSVELPRLMQAQNDVQRVQNRLLAVLDRADAATSESDAGLRERIADTESRIARALHRYNADARRYNDRLGSFPGSLAMRWGGFGLKHCFEV
;
A
#
# COMPACT_ATOMS: atom_id res chain seq x y z
N MET A 1 -16.83 1.63 -93.00
CA MET A 1 -16.07 0.56 -93.68
C MET A 1 -16.21 0.62 -95.20
N LYS A 2 -17.39 0.67 -95.83
CA LYS A 2 -17.50 0.62 -97.31
C LYS A 2 -17.02 1.86 -98.10
N GLY A 3 -16.85 3.03 -97.45
CA GLY A 3 -16.56 4.28 -98.16
C GLY A 3 -15.07 4.56 -98.41
N MET A 4 -14.17 4.05 -97.55
CA MET A 4 -12.74 4.37 -97.62
C MET A 4 -11.97 3.35 -98.47
N ASP A 5 -12.41 2.09 -98.53
CA ASP A 5 -11.83 1.07 -99.40
C ASP A 5 -11.90 1.48 -100.87
N ASP A 6 -13.06 1.99 -101.31
CA ASP A 6 -13.28 2.60 -102.62
C ASP A 6 -12.34 3.79 -102.87
N GLN A 7 -12.01 4.56 -101.83
CA GLN A 7 -11.18 5.75 -101.95
C GLN A 7 -9.69 5.40 -102.01
N VAL A 8 -9.25 4.39 -101.26
CA VAL A 8 -7.88 3.86 -101.29
C VAL A 8 -7.61 3.14 -102.61
N GLU A 9 -8.58 2.37 -103.12
CA GLU A 9 -8.47 1.68 -104.41
C GLU A 9 -8.39 2.67 -105.57
N ARG A 10 -9.24 3.71 -105.58
CA ARG A 10 -9.15 4.80 -106.59
C ARG A 10 -7.86 5.60 -106.50
N LEU A 11 -7.29 5.81 -105.31
CA LEU A 11 -6.03 6.55 -105.15
C LEU A 11 -4.79 5.70 -105.48
N LEU A 12 -4.87 4.38 -105.32
CA LEU A 12 -3.87 3.43 -105.79
C LEU A 12 -3.89 3.32 -107.33
N GLU A 13 -5.07 3.26 -107.95
CA GLU A 13 -5.21 3.31 -109.42
C GLU A 13 -4.75 4.66 -110.01
N ALA A 14 -4.90 5.76 -109.26
CA ALA A 14 -4.43 7.09 -109.66
C ALA A 14 -2.91 7.31 -109.44
N GLY A 15 -2.16 6.31 -108.94
CA GLY A 15 -0.70 6.37 -108.78
C GLY A 15 -0.18 7.38 -107.75
N ARG A 16 -1.05 7.90 -106.86
CA ARG A 16 -0.70 8.96 -105.90
C ARG A 16 -0.40 8.45 -104.48
N LEU A 17 -0.49 7.15 -104.23
CA LEU A 17 -0.15 6.52 -102.94
C LEU A 17 0.77 5.32 -103.18
N THR A 18 1.90 5.28 -102.49
CA THR A 18 2.80 4.11 -102.54
C THR A 18 2.18 2.93 -101.78
N LEU A 19 2.41 1.71 -102.25
CA LEU A 19 1.81 0.48 -101.70
C LEU A 19 2.16 0.28 -100.19
N ASP A 20 3.29 0.84 -99.76
CA ASP A 20 3.72 0.86 -98.36
C ASP A 20 2.93 1.85 -97.49
N GLU A 21 2.54 3.02 -98.00
CA GLU A 21 1.67 3.96 -97.29
C GLU A 21 0.23 3.41 -97.16
N ALA A 22 -0.28 2.76 -98.20
CA ALA A 22 -1.58 2.09 -98.14
C ALA A 22 -1.60 0.96 -97.08
N ARG A 23 -0.50 0.19 -96.94
CA ARG A 23 -0.35 -0.81 -95.87
C ARG A 23 -0.27 -0.18 -94.48
N ARG A 24 0.44 0.95 -94.32
CA ARG A 24 0.51 1.67 -93.04
C ARG A 24 -0.86 2.23 -92.62
N LEU A 25 -1.61 2.82 -93.54
CA LEU A 25 -2.96 3.33 -93.30
C LEU A 25 -3.94 2.21 -92.96
N ARG A 26 -3.90 1.09 -93.70
CA ARG A 26 -4.74 -0.09 -93.43
C ARG A 26 -4.35 -0.79 -92.12
N GLY A 27 -3.07 -0.75 -91.73
CA GLY A 27 -2.59 -1.21 -90.42
C GLY A 27 -3.05 -0.31 -89.27
N ALA A 28 -3.05 1.01 -89.46
CA ALA A 28 -3.54 1.98 -88.49
C ALA A 28 -5.07 1.90 -88.31
N GLU A 29 -5.83 1.68 -89.38
CA GLU A 29 -7.29 1.48 -89.31
C GLU A 29 -7.65 0.14 -88.63
N ASN A 30 -6.95 -0.95 -88.95
CA ASN A 30 -7.16 -2.24 -88.29
C ASN A 30 -6.75 -2.20 -86.81
N ALA A 31 -5.71 -1.44 -86.46
CA ALA A 31 -5.35 -1.17 -85.07
C ALA A 31 -6.45 -0.36 -84.37
N GLY A 32 -6.92 0.76 -84.97
CA GLY A 32 -8.01 1.59 -84.44
C GLY A 32 -9.33 0.83 -84.26
N ALA A 33 -9.75 0.04 -85.25
CA ALA A 33 -10.92 -0.83 -85.16
C ALA A 33 -10.74 -2.01 -84.17
N GLY A 34 -9.49 -2.41 -83.91
CA GLY A 34 -9.13 -3.32 -82.82
C GLY A 34 -9.29 -2.66 -81.46
N PHE A 35 -8.80 -1.43 -81.31
CA PHE A 35 -8.94 -0.61 -80.10
C PHE A 35 -10.41 -0.29 -79.81
N ASP A 36 -11.23 0.11 -80.78
CA ASP A 36 -12.67 0.36 -80.58
C ASP A 36 -13.41 -0.92 -80.13
N ARG A 37 -13.04 -2.08 -80.67
CA ARG A 37 -13.61 -3.37 -80.25
C ARG A 37 -13.18 -3.75 -78.84
N LEU A 38 -11.94 -3.43 -78.46
CA LEU A 38 -11.42 -3.64 -77.12
C LEU A 38 -12.05 -2.66 -76.13
N GLU A 39 -12.17 -1.37 -76.45
CA GLU A 39 -12.86 -0.37 -75.64
C GLU A 39 -14.32 -0.74 -75.42
N LYS A 40 -15.04 -1.16 -76.47
CA LYS A 40 -16.43 -1.58 -76.34
C LYS A 40 -16.57 -2.83 -75.46
N ARG A 41 -15.61 -3.77 -75.52
CA ARG A 41 -15.57 -4.94 -74.63
C ARG A 41 -15.23 -4.56 -73.18
N ILE A 42 -14.30 -3.64 -72.98
CA ILE A 42 -13.90 -3.12 -71.66
C ILE A 42 -15.04 -2.32 -71.05
N ALA A 43 -15.74 -1.49 -71.81
CA ALA A 43 -16.90 -0.72 -71.37
C ALA A 43 -18.07 -1.64 -70.96
N LEU A 44 -18.36 -2.66 -71.77
CA LEU A 44 -19.38 -3.67 -71.43
C LEU A 44 -19.02 -4.48 -70.18
N HIS A 45 -17.74 -4.82 -69.99
CA HIS A 45 -17.27 -5.47 -68.76
C HIS A 45 -17.35 -4.55 -67.55
N ARG A 46 -16.96 -3.27 -67.68
CA ARG A 46 -17.01 -2.28 -66.60
C ARG A 46 -18.44 -2.11 -66.06
N VAL A 47 -19.44 -2.02 -66.94
CA VAL A 47 -20.85 -1.88 -66.54
C VAL A 47 -21.38 -3.13 -65.84
N ARG A 48 -20.97 -4.33 -66.28
CA ARG A 48 -21.47 -5.59 -65.71
C ARG A 48 -20.87 -5.92 -64.33
N TYR A 49 -19.60 -5.59 -64.09
CA TYR A 49 -18.93 -5.90 -62.83
C TYR A 49 -18.93 -4.74 -61.82
N GLN A 50 -19.20 -3.49 -62.24
CA GLN A 50 -19.31 -2.36 -61.32
C GLN A 50 -20.28 -2.56 -60.13
N PRO A 51 -21.52 -3.07 -60.30
CA PRO A 51 -22.42 -3.25 -59.17
C PRO A 51 -21.94 -4.35 -58.21
N LEU A 52 -21.28 -5.40 -58.73
CA LEU A 52 -20.69 -6.47 -57.92
C LEU A 52 -19.51 -5.96 -57.10
N LEU A 53 -18.64 -5.15 -57.71
CA LEU A 53 -17.52 -4.52 -57.01
C LEU A 53 -18.01 -3.56 -55.93
N ALA A 54 -19.08 -2.79 -56.20
CA ALA A 54 -19.67 -1.89 -55.23
C ALA A 54 -20.28 -2.65 -54.04
N SER A 55 -20.98 -3.76 -54.26
CA SER A 55 -21.52 -4.58 -53.18
C SER A 55 -20.44 -5.26 -52.34
N VAL A 56 -19.36 -5.73 -52.99
CA VAL A 56 -18.22 -6.32 -52.28
C VAL A 56 -17.51 -5.27 -51.43
N LEU A 57 -17.29 -4.07 -51.97
CA LEU A 57 -16.70 -2.96 -51.22
C LEU A 57 -17.58 -2.52 -50.04
N LEU A 58 -18.89 -2.47 -50.22
CA LEU A 58 -19.85 -2.16 -49.16
C LEU A 58 -19.79 -3.22 -48.05
N LEU A 59 -19.76 -4.50 -48.41
CA LEU A 59 -19.69 -5.60 -47.45
C LEU A 59 -18.38 -5.55 -46.65
N LEU A 60 -17.25 -5.30 -47.31
CA LEU A 60 -15.96 -5.12 -46.65
C LEU A 60 -15.95 -3.90 -45.71
N LEU A 61 -16.58 -2.78 -46.12
CA LEU A 61 -16.73 -1.60 -45.25
C LEU A 61 -17.60 -1.91 -44.03
N VAL A 62 -18.71 -2.63 -44.20
CA VAL A 62 -19.61 -3.02 -43.11
C VAL A 62 -18.91 -3.92 -42.11
N GLU A 63 -18.15 -4.92 -42.57
CA GLU A 63 -17.36 -5.79 -41.69
C GLU A 63 -16.26 -5.02 -40.95
N ALA A 64 -15.58 -4.11 -41.63
CA ALA A 64 -14.57 -3.24 -41.01
C ALA A 64 -15.18 -2.34 -39.93
N ILE A 65 -16.33 -1.73 -40.21
CA ILE A 65 -17.03 -0.84 -39.26
C ILE A 65 -17.56 -1.65 -38.06
N LEU A 66 -18.16 -2.83 -38.28
CA LEU A 66 -18.65 -3.70 -37.20
C LEU A 66 -17.51 -4.15 -36.28
N GLY A 67 -16.34 -4.51 -36.84
CA GLY A 67 -15.15 -4.83 -36.06
C GLY A 67 -14.60 -3.64 -35.28
N TRP A 68 -14.61 -2.44 -35.88
CA TRP A 68 -14.15 -1.21 -35.22
C TRP A 68 -15.12 -0.71 -34.14
N LEU A 69 -16.41 -1.03 -34.22
CA LEU A 69 -17.41 -0.62 -33.22
C LEU A 69 -17.43 -1.57 -32.02
N GLY A 70 -17.20 -2.87 -32.22
CA GLY A 70 -17.20 -3.87 -31.14
C GLY A 70 -15.94 -3.86 -30.27
N THR A 71 -14.79 -3.53 -30.85
CA THR A 71 -13.49 -3.53 -30.16
C THR A 71 -13.32 -2.45 -29.08
N PRO A 72 -13.71 -1.16 -29.25
CA PRO A 72 -13.53 -0.15 -28.21
C PRO A 72 -14.42 -0.39 -27.00
N LEU A 73 -15.66 -0.84 -27.22
CA LEU A 73 -16.59 -1.15 -26.14
C LEU A 73 -16.13 -2.37 -25.34
N ALA A 74 -15.62 -3.41 -26.02
CA ALA A 74 -15.01 -4.56 -25.37
C ALA A 74 -13.76 -4.18 -24.56
N VAL A 75 -12.87 -3.35 -25.11
CA VAL A 75 -11.67 -2.86 -24.39
C VAL A 75 -12.06 -2.07 -23.14
N LEU A 76 -13.07 -1.20 -23.21
CA LEU A 76 -13.59 -0.48 -22.04
C LEU A 76 -14.15 -1.44 -20.97
N ILE A 77 -14.90 -2.46 -21.38
CA ILE A 77 -15.43 -3.48 -20.46
C ILE A 77 -14.30 -4.27 -19.80
N TYR A 78 -13.31 -4.74 -20.56
CA TYR A 78 -12.17 -5.49 -20.01
C TYR A 78 -11.30 -4.64 -19.08
N THR A 79 -10.99 -3.41 -19.47
CA THR A 79 -10.22 -2.48 -18.63
C THR A 79 -10.96 -2.15 -17.35
N THR A 80 -12.26 -1.86 -17.41
CA THR A 80 -13.09 -1.62 -16.22
C THR A 80 -13.18 -2.86 -15.34
N ALA A 81 -13.34 -4.04 -15.92
CA ALA A 81 -13.39 -5.31 -15.18
C ALA A 81 -12.09 -5.63 -14.42
N ILE A 82 -10.94 -5.13 -14.89
CA ILE A 82 -9.64 -5.30 -14.22
C ILE A 82 -9.37 -4.17 -13.23
N VAL A 83 -9.66 -2.93 -13.62
CA VAL A 83 -9.35 -1.74 -12.82
C VAL A 83 -10.26 -1.64 -11.59
N LEU A 84 -11.56 -1.94 -11.74
CA LEU A 84 -12.52 -1.84 -10.65
C LEU A 84 -12.15 -2.71 -9.42
N PRO A 85 -11.86 -4.01 -9.55
CA PRO A 85 -11.43 -4.82 -8.40
C PRO A 85 -10.09 -4.36 -7.84
N LEU A 86 -9.17 -3.86 -8.68
CA LEU A 86 -7.88 -3.34 -8.22
C LEU A 86 -8.06 -2.09 -7.34
N VAL A 87 -8.94 -1.16 -7.73
CA VAL A 87 -9.28 0.03 -6.95
C VAL A 87 -9.96 -0.34 -5.64
N LEU A 88 -10.88 -1.32 -5.65
CA LEU A 88 -11.52 -1.83 -4.44
C LEU A 88 -10.52 -2.46 -3.47
N LEU A 89 -9.60 -3.28 -3.98
CA LEU A 89 -8.52 -3.89 -3.18
C LEU A 89 -7.58 -2.83 -2.59
N ALA A 90 -7.20 -1.82 -3.36
CA ALA A 90 -6.37 -0.72 -2.89
C ALA A 90 -7.07 0.09 -1.78
N GLY A 91 -8.37 0.37 -1.93
CA GLY A 91 -9.17 1.04 -0.89
C GLY A 91 -9.26 0.23 0.41
N LEU A 92 -9.44 -1.09 0.30
CA LEU A 92 -9.46 -1.98 1.47
C LEU A 92 -8.08 -2.03 2.16
N ALA A 93 -7.00 -2.12 1.38
CA ALA A 93 -5.64 -2.11 1.90
C ALA A 93 -5.32 -0.79 2.62
N ALA A 94 -5.72 0.36 2.06
CA ALA A 94 -5.54 1.66 2.68
C ALA A 94 -6.31 1.78 4.02
N ARG A 95 -7.56 1.33 4.06
CA ARG A 95 -8.36 1.30 5.29
C ARG A 95 -7.72 0.42 6.36
N PHE A 96 -7.22 -0.75 5.96
CA PHE A 96 -6.53 -1.67 6.87
C PHE A 96 -5.23 -1.05 7.42
N TYR A 97 -4.39 -0.49 6.54
CA TYR A 97 -3.15 0.18 6.91
C TYR A 97 -3.40 1.31 7.92
N ASN A 98 -4.37 2.18 7.65
CA ASN A 98 -4.74 3.26 8.58
C ASN A 98 -5.23 2.70 9.92
N GLY A 99 -6.04 1.64 9.90
CA GLY A 99 -6.50 0.97 11.12
C GLY A 99 -5.37 0.32 11.94
N LEU A 100 -4.32 -0.15 11.28
CA LEU A 100 -3.13 -0.71 11.89
C LEU A 100 -2.26 0.39 12.52
N VAL A 101 -2.04 1.50 11.80
CA VAL A 101 -1.32 2.68 12.31
C VAL A 101 -2.01 3.24 13.54
N VAL A 102 -3.34 3.40 13.53
CA VAL A 102 -4.09 3.86 14.71
C VAL A 102 -3.96 2.89 15.88
N ALA A 103 -3.95 1.57 15.63
CA ALA A 103 -3.75 0.58 16.70
C ALA A 103 -2.34 0.66 17.30
N ARG A 104 -1.32 0.86 16.45
CA ARG A 104 0.06 1.07 16.88
C ARG A 104 0.17 2.31 17.78
N GLU A 105 -0.37 3.43 17.31
CA GLU A 105 -0.31 4.72 18.01
C GLU A 105 -0.99 4.65 19.38
N ARG A 106 -2.11 3.92 19.51
CA ARG A 106 -2.78 3.71 20.80
C ARG A 106 -1.91 2.95 21.79
N ALA A 107 -1.29 1.86 21.35
CA ALA A 107 -0.38 1.10 22.19
C ALA A 107 0.88 1.92 22.55
N ASP A 108 1.36 2.79 21.66
CA ASP A 108 2.47 3.72 21.94
C ASP A 108 2.06 4.82 22.93
N ALA A 109 0.84 5.34 22.85
CA ALA A 109 0.31 6.31 23.80
C ALA A 109 0.15 5.69 25.21
N ASP A 110 -0.39 4.47 25.30
CA ASP A 110 -0.52 3.74 26.56
C ASP A 110 0.87 3.42 27.16
N TRP A 111 1.86 3.13 26.31
CA TRP A 111 3.24 2.95 26.75
C TRP A 111 3.83 4.21 27.37
N LEU A 112 3.61 5.36 26.72
CA LEU A 112 4.08 6.65 27.21
C LEU A 112 3.42 7.01 28.57
N GLU A 113 2.14 6.70 28.76
CA GLU A 113 1.47 6.88 30.05
C GLU A 113 2.12 5.99 31.13
N LEU A 114 2.39 4.71 30.81
CA LEU A 114 3.03 3.78 31.73
C LEU A 114 4.45 4.24 32.10
N GLU A 115 5.22 4.73 31.12
CA GLU A 115 6.56 5.26 31.35
C GLU A 115 6.56 6.45 32.31
N GLN A 116 5.62 7.39 32.15
CA GLN A 116 5.45 8.52 33.07
C GLN A 116 5.14 8.07 34.50
N LEU A 117 4.35 7.00 34.65
CA LEU A 117 4.05 6.43 35.96
C LEU A 117 5.27 5.74 36.58
N TYR A 118 6.09 5.05 35.78
CA TYR A 118 7.36 4.50 36.25
C TYR A 118 8.34 5.60 36.66
N GLN A 119 8.46 6.69 35.90
CA GLN A 119 9.26 7.85 36.30
C GLN A 119 8.77 8.43 37.63
N ARG A 120 7.45 8.64 37.77
CA ARG A 120 6.85 9.11 39.03
C ARG A 120 7.16 8.18 40.20
N ARG A 121 7.08 6.87 40.01
CA ARG A 121 7.45 5.89 41.04
C ARG A 121 8.89 6.08 41.48
N LEU A 122 9.81 6.23 40.53
CA LEU A 122 11.21 6.46 40.87
C LEU A 122 11.36 7.77 41.62
N ASP A 123 10.69 8.86 41.23
CA ASP A 123 10.75 10.16 41.90
C ASP A 123 10.24 10.15 43.35
N LEU A 124 9.43 9.16 43.75
CA LEU A 124 9.02 8.97 45.15
C LEU A 124 10.08 8.27 46.01
N ILE A 125 11.08 7.62 45.41
CA ILE A 125 12.14 6.89 46.13
C ILE A 125 12.99 7.78 47.07
N PRO A 126 13.49 8.96 46.65
CA PRO A 126 14.30 9.80 47.51
C PRO A 126 13.50 10.29 48.72
N LEU A 127 12.23 10.65 48.50
CA LEU A 127 11.30 11.02 49.58
C LEU A 127 11.11 9.87 50.58
N LEU A 128 11.08 8.62 50.10
CA LEU A 128 10.98 7.44 50.96
C LEU A 128 12.28 7.20 51.74
N ILE A 129 13.45 7.37 51.12
CA ILE A 129 14.76 7.27 51.79
C ILE A 129 14.90 8.33 52.88
N ASP A 130 14.48 9.57 52.58
CA ASP A 130 14.51 10.67 53.53
C ASP A 130 13.62 10.36 54.76
N SER A 131 12.42 9.82 54.55
CA SER A 131 11.52 9.44 55.65
C SER A 131 12.14 8.38 56.59
N VAL A 132 12.81 7.37 56.05
CA VAL A 132 13.48 6.32 56.84
C VAL A 132 14.68 6.86 57.59
N THR A 133 15.43 7.77 56.97
CA THR A 133 16.62 8.40 57.55
C THR A 133 16.24 9.27 58.75
N VAL A 134 15.14 10.05 58.64
CA VAL A 134 14.60 10.87 59.74
C VAL A 134 14.20 10.01 60.95
N LEU A 135 13.65 8.82 60.69
CA LEU A 135 13.24 7.89 61.75
C LEU A 135 14.41 7.16 62.45
N ARG A 136 15.66 7.43 62.04
CA ARG A 136 16.90 6.86 62.62
C ARG A 136 16.85 5.33 62.73
N ILE A 137 16.16 4.68 61.80
CA ILE A 137 16.08 3.23 61.74
C ILE A 137 17.51 2.73 61.43
N PRO A 138 18.07 1.78 62.19
CA PRO A 138 19.46 1.35 62.01
C PRO A 138 19.76 0.93 60.57
N GLU A 139 20.83 1.50 59.98
CA GLU A 139 21.31 1.14 58.63
C GLU A 139 21.71 -0.34 58.50
N SER A 140 21.88 -1.05 59.62
CA SER A 140 22.14 -2.50 59.67
C SER A 140 21.07 -3.34 58.96
N ALA A 141 19.93 -2.76 58.57
CA ALA A 141 18.93 -3.37 57.71
C ALA A 141 19.21 -3.28 56.18
N GLY A 142 20.24 -2.56 55.74
CA GLY A 142 20.63 -2.37 54.33
C GLY A 142 19.64 -1.73 53.33
N PRO A 143 18.47 -1.13 53.70
CA PRO A 143 17.40 -0.94 52.71
C PRO A 143 17.65 0.25 51.77
N ASN A 144 18.42 1.24 52.23
CA ASN A 144 18.64 2.49 51.50
C ASN A 144 19.62 2.32 50.32
N ASN A 145 20.66 1.48 50.49
CA ASN A 145 21.59 1.14 49.41
C ASN A 145 20.91 0.27 48.35
N ASP A 146 20.16 -0.75 48.77
CA ASP A 146 19.39 -1.61 47.87
C ASP A 146 18.38 -0.80 47.03
N LEU A 147 17.74 0.20 47.63
CA LEU A 147 16.75 1.04 46.93
C LEU A 147 17.40 2.03 45.96
N SER A 148 18.54 2.60 46.35
CA SER A 148 19.33 3.48 45.47
C SER A 148 19.86 2.72 44.25
N GLU A 149 20.34 1.49 44.47
CA GLU A 149 20.78 0.61 43.39
C GLU A 149 19.62 0.14 42.50
N ALA A 150 18.48 -0.22 43.09
CA ALA A 150 17.28 -0.58 42.35
C ALA A 150 16.76 0.61 41.51
N ARG A 151 16.78 1.84 42.06
CA ARG A 151 16.46 3.06 41.31
C ARG A 151 17.42 3.27 40.16
N ALA A 152 18.73 3.13 40.40
CA ALA A 152 19.74 3.29 39.36
C ALA A 152 19.52 2.28 38.22
N ARG A 153 19.30 1.00 38.54
CA ARG A 153 18.96 -0.05 37.57
C ARG A 153 17.69 0.26 36.78
N ALA A 154 16.64 0.75 37.44
CA ALA A 154 15.39 1.12 36.78
C ALA A 154 15.54 2.35 35.87
N LEU A 155 16.30 3.37 36.30
CA LEU A 155 16.62 4.53 35.46
C LEU A 155 17.43 4.13 34.22
N SER A 156 18.43 3.27 34.40
CA SER A 156 19.20 2.72 33.29
C SER A 156 18.27 1.98 32.33
N ALA A 157 17.41 1.09 32.83
CA ALA A 157 16.49 0.32 32.00
C ALA A 157 15.44 1.20 31.27
N MET A 158 15.00 2.32 31.85
CA MET A 158 14.10 3.27 31.16
C MET A 158 14.82 4.06 30.07
N GLY A 159 16.10 4.42 30.27
CA GLY A 159 16.90 5.15 29.29
C GLY A 159 17.12 4.41 27.96
N PHE A 160 16.95 3.08 27.95
CA PHE A 160 17.03 2.24 26.75
C PHE A 160 15.68 2.07 26.02
N GLY A 161 14.61 2.71 26.48
CA GLY A 161 13.23 2.48 26.03
C GLY A 161 12.67 3.45 24.98
N SER A 162 13.46 4.39 24.43
CA SER A 162 12.97 5.40 23.48
C SER A 162 12.51 4.85 22.13
N GLU A 163 12.75 3.57 21.86
CA GLU A 163 12.17 2.86 20.73
C GLU A 163 11.20 1.78 21.23
N ALA A 164 9.93 2.14 21.38
CA ALA A 164 8.79 1.21 21.52
C ALA A 164 8.62 0.24 20.30
N SER A 165 9.60 0.21 19.40
CA SER A 165 9.64 -0.55 18.16
C SER A 165 10.77 -1.58 18.08
N GLY A 166 11.66 -1.67 19.06
CA GLY A 166 12.87 -2.50 18.99
C GLY A 166 13.01 -3.44 20.17
N SER A 167 12.48 -4.65 20.02
CA SER A 167 12.72 -5.79 20.90
C SER A 167 14.19 -5.91 21.31
N VAL A 168 14.51 -5.78 22.60
CA VAL A 168 15.52 -6.56 23.36
C VAL A 168 15.42 -6.23 24.86
N GLU A 169 14.88 -5.07 25.27
CA GLU A 169 15.08 -4.61 26.67
C GLU A 169 13.83 -4.50 27.56
N LEU A 170 12.62 -4.70 27.03
CA LEU A 170 11.39 -4.70 27.86
C LEU A 170 11.41 -5.72 29.02
N PRO A 171 11.90 -6.96 28.84
CA PRO A 171 12.04 -7.90 29.97
C PRO A 171 12.98 -7.39 31.07
N ARG A 172 14.06 -6.68 30.70
CA ARG A 172 14.98 -6.08 31.67
C ARG A 172 14.31 -4.94 32.43
N LEU A 173 13.54 -4.12 31.74
CA LEU A 173 12.74 -3.06 32.38
C LEU A 173 11.73 -3.65 33.36
N MET A 174 10.98 -4.69 32.98
CA MET A 174 10.06 -5.37 33.91
C MET A 174 10.77 -5.85 35.17
N GLN A 175 11.92 -6.52 34.99
CA GLN A 175 12.69 -7.04 36.10
C GLN A 175 13.16 -5.91 37.02
N ALA A 176 13.67 -4.81 36.46
CA ALA A 176 14.08 -3.64 37.21
C ALA A 176 12.90 -2.98 37.95
N GLN A 177 11.72 -2.88 37.32
CA GLN A 177 10.51 -2.35 37.97
C GLN A 177 10.03 -3.27 39.12
N ASN A 178 10.12 -4.58 38.95
CA ASN A 178 9.80 -5.55 40.02
C ASN A 178 10.81 -5.47 41.17
N ASP A 179 12.09 -5.24 40.88
CA ASP A 179 13.12 -4.99 41.90
C ASP A 179 12.76 -3.77 42.74
N VAL A 180 12.42 -2.64 42.10
CA VAL A 180 11.99 -1.42 42.79
C VAL A 180 10.76 -1.70 43.67
N GLN A 181 9.77 -2.42 43.16
CA GLN A 181 8.56 -2.78 43.93
C GLN A 181 8.88 -3.57 45.18
N ARG A 182 9.74 -4.58 45.06
CA ARG A 182 10.13 -5.42 46.18
C ARG A 182 10.83 -4.62 47.26
N VAL A 183 11.77 -3.75 46.89
CA VAL A 183 12.50 -2.94 47.86
C VAL A 183 11.58 -1.88 48.49
N GLN A 184 10.73 -1.23 47.70
CA GLN A 184 9.73 -0.28 48.18
C GLN A 184 8.79 -0.90 49.22
N ASN A 185 8.27 -2.10 48.96
CA ASN A 185 7.40 -2.82 49.90
C ASN A 185 8.12 -3.22 51.20
N ARG A 186 9.39 -3.64 51.11
CA ARG A 186 10.21 -3.91 52.30
C ARG A 186 10.40 -2.66 53.14
N LEU A 187 10.63 -1.52 52.50
CA LEU A 187 10.85 -0.26 53.20
C LEU A 187 9.58 0.26 53.86
N LEU A 188 8.43 0.15 53.19
CA LEU A 188 7.12 0.42 53.80
C LEU A 188 6.87 -0.47 55.02
N ALA A 189 7.19 -1.76 54.95
CA ALA A 189 7.05 -2.66 56.09
C ALA A 189 7.97 -2.30 57.27
N VAL A 190 9.14 -1.72 57.00
CA VAL A 190 10.04 -1.19 58.03
C VAL A 190 9.45 0.08 58.68
N LEU A 191 8.89 0.98 57.86
CA LEU A 191 8.17 2.17 58.33
C LEU A 191 6.90 1.81 59.14
N ASP A 192 6.25 0.69 58.85
CA ASP A 192 5.08 0.22 59.60
C ASP A 192 5.46 -0.38 60.97
N ARG A 193 6.67 -0.93 61.10
CA ARG A 193 7.18 -1.48 62.38
C ARG A 193 7.82 -0.43 63.27
N ALA A 194 8.33 0.64 62.67
CA ALA A 194 8.77 1.79 63.43
C ALA A 194 7.51 2.47 63.99
N ASP A 195 7.20 2.21 65.26
CA ASP A 195 6.14 2.82 66.08
C ASP A 195 6.28 4.37 66.22
N ALA A 196 7.02 5.01 65.32
CA ALA A 196 7.17 6.44 65.28
C ALA A 196 5.89 7.04 64.70
N ALA A 197 5.28 7.92 65.49
CA ALA A 197 4.10 8.70 65.14
C ALA A 197 4.15 9.11 63.67
N THR A 198 3.26 8.52 62.88
CA THR A 198 3.12 8.78 61.44
C THR A 198 2.92 10.28 61.28
N SER A 199 3.94 10.99 60.79
CA SER A 199 3.73 12.38 60.42
C SER A 199 2.68 12.40 59.30
N GLU A 200 1.84 13.43 59.24
CA GLU A 200 0.84 13.58 58.17
C GLU A 200 1.50 13.51 56.77
N SER A 201 2.77 13.92 56.68
CA SER A 201 3.64 13.80 55.51
C SER A 201 3.90 12.34 55.10
N ASP A 202 4.16 11.44 56.05
CA ASP A 202 4.44 10.02 55.76
C ASP A 202 3.19 9.27 55.31
N ALA A 203 2.04 9.57 55.92
CA ALA A 203 0.75 9.04 55.49
C ALA A 203 0.44 9.44 54.04
N GLY A 204 0.67 10.71 53.69
CA GLY A 204 0.52 11.19 52.32
C GLY A 204 1.50 10.55 51.33
N LEU A 205 2.73 10.24 51.72
CA LEU A 205 3.68 9.52 50.88
C LEU A 205 3.22 8.09 50.59
N ARG A 206 2.74 7.37 51.60
CA ARG A 206 2.21 6.01 51.45
C ARG A 206 1.03 5.97 50.49
N GLU A 207 0.10 6.92 50.63
CA GLU A 207 -1.05 7.05 49.74
C GLU A 207 -0.61 7.33 48.30
N ARG A 208 0.35 8.24 48.09
CA ARG A 208 0.91 8.53 46.75
C ARG A 208 1.56 7.31 46.12
N ILE A 209 2.28 6.50 46.90
CA ILE A 209 2.88 5.25 46.44
C ILE A 209 1.77 4.27 46.03
N ALA A 210 0.77 4.04 46.89
CA ALA A 210 -0.32 3.12 46.63
C ALA A 210 -1.17 3.53 45.40
N ASP A 211 -1.46 4.82 45.23
CA ASP A 211 -2.14 5.34 44.03
C ASP A 211 -1.26 5.15 42.78
N THR A 212 0.05 5.39 42.88
CA THR A 212 0.99 5.19 41.77
C THR A 212 1.03 3.72 41.34
N GLU A 213 1.15 2.78 42.28
CA GLU A 213 1.12 1.33 41.96
C GLU A 213 -0.22 0.90 41.34
N SER A 214 -1.33 1.41 41.89
CA SER A 214 -2.66 1.11 41.35
C SER A 214 -2.85 1.65 39.93
N ARG A 215 -2.30 2.84 39.63
CA ARG A 215 -2.28 3.42 38.28
C ARG A 215 -1.39 2.63 37.33
N ILE A 216 -0.20 2.23 37.79
CA ILE A 216 0.72 1.38 37.01
C ILE A 216 0.03 0.08 36.62
N ALA A 217 -0.61 -0.62 37.57
CA ALA A 217 -1.32 -1.87 37.28
C ALA A 217 -2.41 -1.68 36.20
N ARG A 218 -3.22 -0.61 36.32
CA ARG A 218 -4.25 -0.29 35.31
C ARG A 218 -3.64 0.07 33.95
N ALA A 219 -2.59 0.88 33.92
CA ALA A 219 -1.91 1.27 32.68
C ALA A 219 -1.27 0.07 31.99
N LEU A 220 -0.64 -0.83 32.75
CA LEU A 220 -0.07 -2.08 32.25
C LEU A 220 -1.14 -2.97 31.60
N HIS A 221 -2.30 -3.13 32.25
CA HIS A 221 -3.42 -3.88 31.67
C HIS A 221 -3.94 -3.24 30.38
N ARG A 222 -4.04 -1.91 30.31
CA ARG A 222 -4.47 -1.20 29.09
C ARG A 222 -3.46 -1.36 27.95
N TYR A 223 -2.19 -1.09 28.22
CA TYR A 223 -1.10 -1.30 27.26
C TYR A 223 -1.11 -2.73 26.73
N ASN A 224 -1.20 -3.73 27.60
CA ASN A 224 -1.25 -5.13 27.20
C ASN A 224 -2.46 -5.44 26.31
N ALA A 225 -3.63 -4.87 26.61
CA ALA A 225 -4.83 -5.08 25.80
C ALA A 225 -4.66 -4.47 24.39
N ASP A 226 -4.14 -3.25 24.28
CA ASP A 226 -3.98 -2.56 23.00
C ASP A 226 -2.78 -3.09 22.20
N ALA A 227 -1.69 -3.49 22.85
CA ALA A 227 -0.57 -4.20 22.24
C ALA A 227 -1.02 -5.56 21.67
N ARG A 228 -1.82 -6.34 22.40
CA ARG A 228 -2.42 -7.59 21.88
C ARG A 228 -3.31 -7.34 20.68
N ARG A 229 -4.21 -6.35 20.75
CA ARG A 229 -5.08 -5.99 19.61
C ARG A 229 -4.29 -5.59 18.37
N TYR A 230 -3.19 -4.84 18.54
CA TYR A 230 -2.29 -4.49 17.46
C TYR A 230 -1.57 -5.73 16.90
N ASN A 231 -1.04 -6.59 17.77
CA ASN A 231 -0.37 -7.83 17.38
C ASN A 231 -1.30 -8.79 16.64
N ASP A 232 -2.54 -8.95 17.10
CA ASP A 232 -3.55 -9.79 16.45
C ASP A 232 -3.89 -9.27 15.05
N ARG A 233 -4.08 -7.95 14.92
CA ARG A 233 -4.29 -7.32 13.60
C ARG A 233 -3.09 -7.51 12.69
N LEU A 234 -1.88 -7.36 13.21
CA LEU A 234 -0.64 -7.52 12.45
C LEU A 234 -0.37 -9.00 12.09
N GLY A 235 -0.76 -9.95 12.93
CA GLY A 235 -0.59 -11.38 12.69
C GLY A 235 -1.64 -11.98 11.76
N SER A 236 -2.83 -11.37 11.67
CA SER A 236 -3.90 -11.80 10.76
C SER A 236 -3.68 -11.31 9.32
N PHE A 237 -4.30 -11.96 8.32
CA PHE A 237 -4.32 -11.45 6.95
C PHE A 237 -5.29 -10.24 6.86
N PRO A 238 -4.91 -9.12 6.21
CA PRO A 238 -3.70 -8.87 5.40
C PRO A 238 -2.48 -8.33 6.17
N GLY A 239 -2.55 -8.13 7.48
CA GLY A 239 -1.46 -7.62 8.33
C GLY A 239 -0.16 -8.42 8.26
N SER A 240 -0.23 -9.75 8.10
CA SER A 240 0.97 -10.60 7.98
C SER A 240 1.81 -10.28 6.74
N LEU A 241 1.21 -9.72 5.67
CA LEU A 241 1.96 -9.19 4.53
C LEU A 241 2.68 -7.88 4.89
N ALA A 242 2.01 -6.99 5.63
CA ALA A 242 2.59 -5.73 6.08
C ALA A 242 3.80 -5.96 7.02
N MET A 243 3.74 -6.99 7.87
CA MET A 243 4.87 -7.43 8.69
C MET A 243 6.07 -7.86 7.82
N ARG A 244 5.83 -8.64 6.75
CA ARG A 244 6.89 -9.11 5.84
C ARG A 244 7.54 -8.01 5.02
N TRP A 245 6.85 -6.90 4.78
CA TRP A 245 7.38 -5.74 4.04
C TRP A 245 8.14 -4.74 4.94
N GLY A 246 8.32 -5.04 6.23
CA GLY A 246 9.27 -4.34 7.09
C GLY A 246 8.78 -3.02 7.69
N GLY A 247 7.50 -2.67 7.55
CA GLY A 247 6.93 -1.43 8.10
C GLY A 247 6.36 -1.55 9.52
N PHE A 248 6.13 -2.78 10.01
CA PHE A 248 5.45 -3.03 11.28
C PHE A 248 6.07 -4.24 12.00
N GLY A 249 6.50 -4.02 13.25
CA GLY A 249 6.95 -5.08 14.16
C GLY A 249 5.88 -5.36 15.22
N LEU A 250 5.91 -6.57 15.80
CA LEU A 250 5.08 -6.92 16.96
C LEU A 250 5.50 -6.07 18.17
N LYS A 251 4.52 -5.65 18.96
CA LYS A 251 4.76 -5.03 20.26
C LYS A 251 4.91 -6.11 21.32
N HIS A 252 5.81 -5.90 22.28
CA HIS A 252 5.94 -6.81 23.41
C HIS A 252 4.70 -6.70 24.30
N CYS A 253 4.26 -7.81 24.87
CA CYS A 253 3.22 -7.81 25.89
C CYS A 253 3.86 -8.25 27.21
N PHE A 254 3.46 -7.63 28.30
CA PHE A 254 3.91 -8.02 29.63
C PHE A 254 3.07 -9.19 30.14
N GLU A 255 3.73 -10.20 30.70
CA GLU A 255 3.06 -11.20 31.53
C GLU A 255 2.67 -10.53 32.86
N VAL A 256 1.40 -10.66 33.24
CA VAL A 256 0.85 -10.17 34.52
C VAL A 256 0.65 -11.36 35.44
#